data_AF-A0A8H9MY87-F1
#
_entry.id   AF-A0A8H9MY87-F1
#
_cell.length_a   1.000
_cell.length_b   1.000
_cell.length_c   1.000
_cell.angle_alpha   90.00
_cell.angle_beta   90.00
_cell.angle_gamma   90.00
#
_symmetry.space_group_name_H-M   'P 1'
#
loop_
_entity.id
_entity.type
_entity.pdbx_description
1 polymer ?
#
loop_
_entity_poly.entity_id
_entity_poly.type
_entity_poly.pdbx_seq_one_letter_code
_entity_poly.pdbx_strand_id
1 'polypeptide(L)' 'MKSLISLIQEQNLWADLFNKDVYPEDPSKLTSEQRKELAELIECKLSPENLHCDGEISANAASKKAAALRKAQNELKSLA' A
#
# COMPACT_ATOMS: atom_id res chain seq x y z
N MET A 1 2.08 12.05 -3.99
CA MET A 1 1.03 11.03 -3.82
C MET A 1 1.08 9.90 -4.86
N LYS A 2 2.12 9.80 -5.71
CA LYS A 2 2.13 8.77 -6.77
C LYS A 2 2.22 7.36 -6.20
N SER A 3 2.99 7.17 -5.12
CA SER A 3 3.17 5.86 -4.50
C SER A 3 1.91 5.39 -3.77
N LEU A 4 1.21 6.30 -3.10
CA LEU A 4 -0.08 6.02 -2.48
C LEU A 4 -1.15 5.66 -3.53
N ILE A 5 -1.24 6.41 -4.63
CA ILE A 5 -2.18 6.11 -5.72
C ILE A 5 -1.89 4.74 -6.33
N SER A 6 -0.62 4.43 -6.63
CA SER A 6 -0.27 3.10 -7.15
C SER A 6 -0.62 1.96 -6.18
N LEU A 7 -0.45 2.17 -4.87
CA LEU A 7 -0.85 1.18 -3.87
C LEU A 7 -2.37 1.00 -3.82
N ILE A 8 -3.15 2.09 -3.88
CA ILE A 8 -4.61 2.05 -3.95
C ILE A 8 -5.07 1.30 -5.20
N GLN A 9 -4.47 1.58 -6.35
CA GLN A 9 -4.78 0.88 -7.61
C GLN A 9 -4.47 -0.62 -7.52
N GLU A 10 -3.32 -1.00 -6.93
CA GLU A 10 -2.99 -2.40 -6.68
C GLU A 10 -4.06 -3.05 -5.79
N GLN A 11 -4.45 -2.41 -4.68
CA GLN A 11 -5.46 -2.98 -3.79
C GLN A 11 -6.83 -3.08 -4.46
N ASN A 12 -7.22 -2.08 -5.25
CA ASN A 12 -8.49 -2.08 -5.98
C ASN A 12 -8.55 -3.18 -7.03
N LEU A 13 -7.44 -3.53 -7.69
CA LEU A 13 -7.38 -4.69 -8.59
C LEU A 13 -7.68 -5.98 -7.84
N TRP A 14 -7.08 -6.19 -6.68
CA TRP A 14 -7.37 -7.38 -5.86
C TRP A 14 -8.79 -7.37 -5.31
N ALA A 15 -9.29 -6.21 -4.86
CA ALA A 15 -10.64 -6.07 -4.36
C ALA A 15 -11.67 -6.42 -5.45
N ASP A 16 -11.49 -5.92 -6.67
CA ASP A 16 -12.32 -6.25 -7.83
C ASP A 16 -12.32 -7.77 -8.11
N LEU A 17 -11.13 -8.38 -8.19
CA LEU A 17 -10.98 -9.82 -8.42
C LEU A 17 -11.70 -10.67 -7.35
N PHE A 18 -11.76 -10.19 -6.11
CA PHE A 18 -12.40 -10.88 -4.98
C PHE A 18 -13.79 -10.35 -4.62
N ASN A 19 -14.41 -9.51 -5.46
CA ASN A 19 -15.72 -8.89 -5.22
C ASN A 19 -15.81 -8.20 -3.83
N LYS A 20 -14.76 -7.45 -3.47
CA LYS A 20 -14.68 -6.61 -2.27
C LYS A 20 -14.86 -5.13 -2.62
N ASP A 21 -15.19 -4.33 -1.62
CA ASP A 21 -15.23 -2.87 -1.76
C ASP A 21 -13.86 -2.30 -2.14
N VAL A 22 -13.89 -1.29 -3.02
CA VAL A 22 -12.71 -0.58 -3.52
C VAL A 22 -12.50 0.74 -2.77
N TYR A 23 -11.26 1.17 -2.68
CA TYR A 23 -10.92 2.52 -2.20
C TYR A 23 -11.20 3.57 -3.28
N PRO A 24 -11.52 4.82 -2.89
CA PRO A 24 -11.56 5.93 -3.85
C PRO A 24 -10.20 6.14 -4.52
N GLU A 25 -10.20 6.38 -5.83
CA GLU A 25 -8.97 6.63 -6.60
C GLU A 25 -8.26 7.92 -6.18
N ASP A 26 -9.03 8.93 -5.76
CA ASP A 26 -8.49 10.19 -5.24
C ASP A 26 -8.22 10.05 -3.73
N PRO A 27 -6.95 10.10 -3.27
CA PRO A 27 -6.60 9.88 -1.86
C PRO A 27 -7.23 10.89 -0.90
N SER A 28 -7.56 12.08 -1.38
CA SER A 28 -8.18 13.13 -0.56
C SER A 28 -9.59 12.76 -0.09
N LYS A 29 -10.27 11.84 -0.80
CA LYS A 29 -11.63 11.37 -0.49
C LYS A 29 -11.66 10.16 0.45
N LEU A 30 -10.50 9.63 0.85
CA LEU A 30 -10.44 8.53 1.80
C LEU A 30 -11.05 8.93 3.14
N THR A 31 -11.92 8.06 3.67
CA THR A 31 -12.45 8.21 5.04
C THR A 31 -11.34 7.95 6.07
N SER A 32 -11.53 8.43 7.30
CA SER A 32 -10.57 8.18 8.38
C SER A 32 -10.34 6.68 8.63
N GLU A 33 -11.38 5.86 8.47
CA GLU A 33 -11.29 4.40 8.62
C GLU A 33 -10.48 3.76 7.49
N GLN A 34 -10.73 4.15 6.23
CA GLN A 34 -9.95 3.68 5.09
C GLN A 34 -8.47 4.09 5.19
N ARG A 35 -8.19 5.29 5.72
CA ARG A 35 -6.80 5.72 5.95
C ARG A 35 -6.11 4.86 7.00
N LYS A 36 -6.83 4.51 8.08
CA LYS A 36 -6.31 3.60 9.11
C LYS A 36 -6.03 2.22 8.52
N GLU A 37 -6.98 1.66 7.78
CA GLU A 37 -6.84 0.35 7.14
C GLU A 37 -5.66 0.32 6.15
N LEU A 38 -5.51 1.35 5.31
CA LEU A 38 -4.36 1.48 4.41
C LEU A 38 -3.03 1.61 5.18
N ALA A 39 -3.01 2.30 6.32
CA ALA A 39 -1.81 2.39 7.15
C ALA A 39 -1.40 1.01 7.70
N GLU A 40 -2.35 0.27 8.27
CA GLU A 40 -2.14 -1.09 8.79
C GLU A 40 -1.69 -2.05 7.69
N LEU A 41 -2.28 -1.94 6.49
CA LEU A 41 -1.89 -2.71 5.31
C LEU A 41 -0.45 -2.40 4.85
N ILE A 42 -0.06 -1.12 4.83
CA ILE A 42 1.31 -0.72 4.48
C ILE A 42 2.31 -1.27 5.50
N GLU A 43 1.99 -1.24 6.79
CA GLU A 43 2.83 -1.80 7.85
C GLU A 43 2.97 -3.32 7.71
N CYS A 44 1.87 -4.03 7.43
CA CYS A 44 1.89 -5.46 7.13
C CYS A 44 2.78 -5.78 5.91
N LYS A 45 2.66 -5.03 4.81
CA LYS A 45 3.49 -5.20 3.60
C LYS A 45 4.97 -4.85 3.82
N LEU A 46 5.28 -4.01 4.81
CA LEU A 46 6.65 -3.64 5.20
C LEU A 46 7.33 -4.66 6.12
N SER A 47 6.60 -5.63 6.67
CA SER A 47 7.19 -6.73 7.43
C SER A 47 8.27 -7.44 6.61
N PRO A 48 9.42 -7.84 7.20
CA PRO A 48 10.49 -8.53 6.49
C PRO A 48 9.99 -9.75 5.69
N GLU A 49 9.02 -10.49 6.22
CA GLU A 49 8.39 -11.65 5.57
C GLU A 49 7.68 -11.24 4.27
N ASN A 50 6.85 -10.20 4.34
CA ASN A 50 6.11 -9.70 3.17
C ASN A 50 6.99 -8.91 2.19
N LEU A 51 8.11 -8.37 2.67
CA LEU A 51 9.09 -7.71 1.80
C LEU A 51 9.77 -8.74 0.91
N HIS A 52 10.18 -9.89 1.47
CA HIS A 52 10.96 -10.88 0.72
C HIS A 52 10.16 -11.96 0.01
N CYS A 53 8.84 -12.10 0.29
CA CYS A 53 7.95 -13.08 -0.36
C CYS A 53 8.62 -14.46 -0.46
N ASP A 54 8.82 -15.11 0.70
CA ASP A 54 9.50 -16.40 0.86
C ASP A 54 10.98 -16.43 0.43
N GLY A 55 11.60 -15.28 0.20
CA GLY A 55 13.02 -15.15 -0.14
C GLY A 55 13.32 -15.21 -1.64
N GLU A 56 12.29 -15.31 -2.48
CA GLU A 56 12.44 -15.45 -3.93
C GLU A 56 12.92 -14.15 -4.62
N ILE A 57 12.75 -12.99 -3.97
CA ILE A 57 13.16 -11.71 -4.56
C ILE A 57 14.57 -11.29 -4.11
N SER A 58 15.33 -10.68 -5.03
CA SER A 58 16.63 -10.10 -4.71
C SER A 58 16.52 -9.00 -3.64
N ALA A 59 17.58 -8.82 -2.84
CA ALA A 59 17.65 -7.74 -1.85
C ALA A 59 17.41 -6.34 -2.45
N ASN A 60 17.83 -6.11 -3.70
CA ASN A 60 17.58 -4.85 -4.40
C ASN A 60 16.08 -4.66 -4.71
N ALA A 61 15.38 -5.72 -5.11
CA ALA A 61 13.94 -5.67 -5.34
C ALA A 61 13.17 -5.44 -4.03
N ALA A 62 13.55 -6.11 -2.95
CA ALA A 62 12.99 -5.90 -1.61
C ALA A 62 13.19 -4.45 -1.14
N SER A 63 14.38 -3.89 -1.32
CA SER A 63 14.69 -2.50 -0.98
C SER A 63 13.82 -1.50 -1.76
N LYS A 64 13.65 -1.72 -3.08
CA LYS A 64 12.77 -0.89 -3.92
C LYS A 64 11.30 -0.96 -3.46
N LYS A 65 10.81 -2.16 -3.15
CA LYS A 65 9.46 -2.37 -2.60
C LYS A 65 9.27 -1.62 -1.29
N ALA A 66 10.22 -1.77 -0.35
CA ALA A 66 10.20 -1.07 0.92
C ALA A 66 10.21 0.46 0.76
N ALA A 67 11.01 0.98 -0.17
CA ALA A 67 11.07 2.42 -0.46
C ALA A 67 9.74 2.95 -1.00
N ALA A 68 9.11 2.22 -1.93
CA ALA A 68 7.80 2.59 -2.47
C ALA A 68 6.71 2.59 -1.39
N LEU A 69 6.67 1.55 -0.54
CA LEU A 69 5.72 1.43 0.56
C LEU A 69 5.92 2.53 1.61
N ARG A 70 7.15 2.83 2.01
CA ARG A 70 7.45 3.94 2.94
C ARG A 70 7.06 5.30 2.36
N LYS A 71 7.25 5.50 1.06
CA LYS A 71 6.80 6.72 0.38
C LYS A 71 5.28 6.83 0.39
N ALA A 72 4.56 5.74 0.11
CA ALA A 72 3.11 5.71 0.22
C ALA A 72 2.64 6.01 1.66
N GLN A 73 3.32 5.46 2.67
CA GLN A 73 3.03 5.73 4.09
C GLN A 73 3.18 7.22 4.43
N ASN A 74 4.26 7.85 3.97
CA ASN A 74 4.49 9.28 4.20
C ASN A 74 3.43 10.13 3.48
N GLU A 75 3.10 9.79 2.24
CA GLU A 75 2.05 10.46 1.47
C GLU A 75 0.68 10.33 2.15
N LEU A 76 0.36 9.17 2.72
CA LEU A 76 -0.86 8.93 3.49
C LEU A 76 -0.90 9.76 4.77
N LYS A 77 0.21 9.84 5.50
CA LYS A 77 0.33 10.67 6.71
C LYS A 77 0.13 12.16 6.43
N SER A 78 0.53 12.65 5.25
CA SER A 78 0.31 14.04 4.84
C SER A 78 -1.15 14.39 4.54
N LEU A 79 -2.06 13.41 4.46
CA LEU A 79 -3.49 13.64 4.27
C LEU A 79 -4.24 13.82 5.61
N ALA A 80 -3.62 13.44 6.72
CA ALA A 80 -4.19 13.48 8.07
C ALA A 80 -4.16 14.89 8.67
#